data_AF-A0AAU3ZI71-F1
#
_entry.id   AF-A0AAU3ZI71-F1
#
_cell.length_a   1.000
_cell.length_b   1.000
_cell.length_c   1.000
_cell.angle_alpha   90.00
_cell.angle_beta   90.00
_cell.angle_gamma   90.00
#
_symmetry.space_group_name_H-M   'P 1'
#
loop_
_entity.id
_entity.type
_entity.pdbx_description
1 polymer ?
#
loop_
_entity_poly.entity_id
_entity_poly.type
_entity_poly.pdbx_seq_one_letter_code
_entity_poly.pdbx_strand_id
1 'polypeptide(L)'
;MNSERAERLVTALRARGVMAHVAEVGVYQFGVRVVIDWNIEALWDTDGAAGLDAQVLSDGMLVGFVPHIGGSEEFTEQQLVEAIATTSYSTEGLRPPTGTETGTGAGAGPGAATGTGTSSTSTGGVSEQDLPSDAPGAPAPPPPPADRPPTPPGHRRPKGRWWRR
;
A
#
# COMPACT_ATOMS: atom_id res chain seq x y z
N MET A 1 1.75 -13.52 7.03
CA MET A 1 1.01 -14.13 8.18
C MET A 1 0.31 -15.48 7.88
N ASN A 2 -0.16 -16.22 8.90
CA ASN A 2 -1.04 -17.42 8.78
C ASN A 2 -2.50 -17.15 9.19
N SER A 3 -3.44 -18.02 8.81
CA SER A 3 -4.89 -17.81 9.00
C SER A 3 -5.30 -17.67 10.46
N GLU A 4 -4.89 -18.58 11.34
CA GLU A 4 -5.28 -18.57 12.75
C GLU A 4 -4.81 -17.29 13.46
N ARG A 5 -3.59 -16.83 13.16
CA ARG A 5 -3.07 -15.57 13.68
C ARG A 5 -3.87 -14.38 13.14
N ALA A 6 -4.19 -14.38 11.85
CA ALA A 6 -5.02 -13.32 11.24
C ALA A 6 -6.39 -13.22 11.92
N GLU A 7 -7.05 -14.35 12.17
CA GLU A 7 -8.35 -14.41 12.85
C GLU A 7 -8.29 -13.87 14.28
N ARG A 8 -7.24 -14.21 15.04
CA ARG A 8 -7.03 -13.70 16.40
C ARG A 8 -6.81 -12.18 16.40
N LEU A 9 -5.98 -11.67 15.49
CA LEU A 9 -5.74 -10.23 15.34
C LEU A 9 -7.01 -9.48 14.95
N VAL A 10 -7.77 -9.99 13.98
CA VAL A 10 -9.05 -9.41 13.56
C VAL A 10 -10.04 -9.36 14.71
N THR A 11 -10.13 -10.43 15.49
CA THR A 11 -11.00 -10.50 16.67
C THR A 11 -10.61 -9.44 17.71
N ALA A 12 -9.31 -9.32 18.01
CA ALA A 12 -8.79 -8.33 18.96
C ALA A 12 -8.97 -6.89 18.47
N LEU A 13 -8.77 -6.62 17.18
CA LEU A 13 -8.99 -5.31 16.56
C LEU A 13 -10.47 -4.90 16.60
N ARG A 14 -11.38 -5.83 16.27
CA ARG A 14 -12.83 -5.59 16.35
C ARG A 14 -13.29 -5.30 17.77
N ALA A 15 -12.74 -5.98 18.77
CA ALA A 15 -13.03 -5.70 20.18
C ALA A 15 -12.65 -4.27 20.59
N ARG A 16 -11.73 -3.62 19.86
CA ARG A 16 -11.31 -2.22 20.04
C ARG A 16 -12.06 -1.23 19.15
N GLY A 17 -13.07 -1.70 18.39
CA GLY A 17 -13.86 -0.86 17.49
C GLY A 17 -13.23 -0.63 16.11
N VAL A 18 -12.13 -1.32 15.78
CA VAL A 18 -11.54 -1.25 14.44
C VAL A 18 -12.30 -2.16 13.48
N MET A 19 -12.70 -1.64 12.33
CA MET A 19 -13.34 -2.43 11.27
C MET A 19 -12.30 -3.29 10.55
N ALA A 20 -11.95 -4.43 11.15
CA ALA A 20 -10.96 -5.36 10.63
C ALA A 20 -11.60 -6.64 10.07
N HIS A 21 -11.04 -7.19 8.99
CA HIS A 21 -11.44 -8.46 8.35
C HIS A 21 -10.18 -9.28 8.03
N VAL A 22 -10.31 -10.60 7.95
CA VAL A 22 -9.21 -11.43 7.42
C VAL A 22 -9.12 -11.16 5.92
N ALA A 23 -7.90 -10.91 5.43
CA ALA A 23 -7.63 -10.76 4.02
C ALA A 23 -7.09 -12.08 3.47
N GLU A 24 -7.75 -12.64 2.47
CA GLU A 24 -7.25 -13.78 1.69
C GLU A 24 -6.73 -13.23 0.36
N VAL A 25 -5.43 -12.97 0.29
CA VAL A 25 -4.81 -12.32 -0.89
C VAL A 25 -4.29 -13.32 -1.92
N GLY A 26 -4.20 -14.60 -1.55
CA GLY A 26 -3.76 -15.67 -2.41
C GLY A 26 -3.89 -17.03 -1.74
N VAL A 27 -3.44 -18.07 -2.42
CA VAL A 27 -3.45 -19.44 -1.88
C VAL A 27 -2.47 -19.51 -0.71
N TYR A 28 -2.98 -19.80 0.49
CA TYR A 28 -2.24 -19.79 1.76
C TYR A 28 -1.60 -18.44 2.15
N GLN A 29 -2.05 -17.33 1.59
CA GLN A 29 -1.59 -16.00 1.94
C GLN A 29 -2.71 -15.23 2.66
N PHE A 30 -2.50 -14.99 3.94
CA PHE A 30 -3.45 -14.34 4.84
C PHE A 30 -2.87 -13.04 5.38
N GLY A 31 -3.72 -12.03 5.50
CA GLY A 31 -3.42 -10.71 6.04
C GLY A 31 -4.55 -10.16 6.93
N VAL A 32 -4.38 -8.94 7.43
CA VAL A 32 -5.48 -8.20 8.07
C VAL A 32 -5.89 -7.05 7.17
N ARG A 33 -7.16 -7.00 6.77
CA ARG A 33 -7.77 -5.84 6.11
C ARG A 33 -8.40 -4.94 7.16
N VAL A 34 -8.03 -3.66 7.17
CA VAL A 34 -8.65 -2.62 8.01
C VAL A 34 -9.38 -1.64 7.10
N VAL A 35 -10.67 -1.45 7.31
CA VAL A 35 -11.46 -0.42 6.62
C VAL A 35 -11.25 0.91 7.33
N ILE A 36 -10.66 1.88 6.64
CA ILE A 36 -10.34 3.22 7.15
C ILE A 36 -11.49 4.19 6.85
N ASP A 37 -11.98 4.15 5.60
CA ASP A 37 -13.14 4.91 5.14
C ASP A 37 -13.89 4.07 4.08
N TRP A 38 -14.97 4.60 3.52
CA TRP A 38 -15.88 3.88 2.60
C TRP A 38 -15.17 3.16 1.44
N ASN A 39 -14.14 3.78 0.87
CA ASN A 39 -13.37 3.23 -0.23
C ASN A 39 -11.88 3.05 0.10
N ILE A 40 -11.46 3.34 1.34
CA ILE A 40 -10.06 3.28 1.76
C ILE A 40 -9.87 2.11 2.71
N GLU A 41 -8.97 1.21 2.34
CA GLU A 41 -8.62 0.02 3.10
C GLU A 41 -7.11 -0.08 3.30
N ALA A 42 -6.65 -0.59 4.43
CA ALA A 42 -5.27 -1.00 4.65
C ALA A 42 -5.17 -2.52 4.72
N LEU A 43 -4.29 -3.12 3.91
CA LEU A 43 -3.93 -4.52 3.93
C LEU A 43 -2.60 -4.67 4.67
N TRP A 44 -2.63 -5.35 5.80
CA TRP A 44 -1.48 -5.59 6.67
C TRP A 44 -0.93 -7.00 6.51
N ASP A 45 0.40 -7.13 6.44
CA ASP A 45 1.16 -8.39 6.39
C ASP A 45 0.61 -9.37 5.33
N THR A 46 0.47 -8.86 4.11
CA THR A 46 -0.03 -9.62 2.95
C THR A 46 1.06 -10.12 2.02
N ASP A 47 2.27 -9.58 2.11
CA ASP A 47 3.40 -9.95 1.23
C ASP A 47 4.26 -11.09 1.78
N GLY A 48 4.03 -11.51 3.03
CA GLY A 48 4.79 -12.55 3.70
C GLY A 48 6.20 -12.13 4.11
N ALA A 49 6.50 -10.82 4.10
CA ALA A 49 7.74 -10.29 4.63
C ALA A 49 7.86 -10.57 6.14
N ALA A 50 9.10 -10.61 6.62
CA ALA A 50 9.34 -10.61 8.06
C ALA A 50 9.02 -9.21 8.60
N GLY A 51 7.98 -9.10 9.41
CA GLY A 51 7.57 -7.86 10.07
C GLY A 51 6.22 -7.34 9.59
N LEU A 52 5.85 -6.18 10.14
CA LEU A 52 4.55 -5.55 9.99
C LEU A 52 4.67 -4.31 9.10
N ASP A 53 3.99 -4.36 7.97
CA ASP A 53 3.77 -3.27 7.03
C ASP A 53 2.31 -3.27 6.56
N ALA A 54 1.94 -2.22 5.82
CA ALA A 54 0.63 -2.18 5.21
C ALA A 54 0.65 -1.53 3.82
N GLN A 55 -0.24 -2.00 2.96
CA GLN A 55 -0.59 -1.34 1.71
C GLN A 55 -1.95 -0.65 1.88
N VAL A 56 -2.05 0.63 1.52
CA VAL A 56 -3.28 1.41 1.57
C VAL A 56 -3.88 1.49 0.18
N LEU A 57 -5.12 1.05 0.03
CA LEU A 57 -5.86 1.00 -1.22
C LEU A 57 -7.04 1.97 -1.16
N SER A 58 -7.27 2.70 -2.24
CA SER A 58 -8.49 3.46 -2.50
C SER A 58 -9.18 2.89 -3.73
N ASP A 59 -10.44 2.47 -3.60
CA ASP A 59 -11.19 1.82 -4.69
C ASP A 59 -10.44 0.63 -5.32
N GLY A 60 -9.69 -0.11 -4.49
CA GLY A 60 -8.86 -1.24 -4.92
C GLY A 60 -7.54 -0.86 -5.61
N MET A 61 -7.24 0.43 -5.78
CA MET A 61 -5.96 0.91 -6.31
C MET A 61 -5.02 1.27 -5.16
N LEU A 62 -3.75 0.83 -5.24
CA LEU A 62 -2.71 1.20 -4.27
C LEU A 62 -2.48 2.72 -4.30
N VAL A 63 -2.71 3.36 -3.17
CA VAL A 63 -2.49 4.81 -2.99
C VAL A 63 -1.33 5.10 -2.05
N GLY A 64 -0.85 4.12 -1.28
CA GLY A 64 0.43 4.20 -0.58
C GLY A 64 0.63 3.10 0.44
N PHE A 65 1.50 3.33 1.41
CA PHE A 65 1.98 2.29 2.31
C PHE A 65 2.22 2.81 3.72
N VAL A 66 2.06 1.92 4.70
CA VAL A 66 2.67 2.06 6.02
C VAL A 66 4.05 1.39 5.91
N PRO A 67 5.16 2.13 6.12
CA PRO A 67 6.48 1.55 6.08
C PRO A 67 6.61 0.40 7.08
N HIS A 68 7.47 -0.56 6.74
CA HIS A 68 7.85 -1.63 7.66
C HIS A 68 8.25 -1.04 9.02
N ILE A 69 7.63 -1.58 10.08
CA ILE A 69 7.89 -1.18 11.45
C ILE A 69 9.06 -2.00 11.97
N GLY A 70 10.25 -1.41 12.10
CA GLY A 70 11.45 -2.13 12.56
C GLY A 70 11.27 -2.78 13.94
N GLY A 71 11.62 -4.06 14.06
CA GLY A 71 11.48 -4.85 15.28
C GLY A 71 10.11 -5.52 15.44
N SER A 72 9.20 -5.33 14.47
CA SER A 72 7.87 -5.95 14.47
C SER A 72 7.86 -7.44 14.16
N GLU A 73 8.98 -8.00 13.71
CA GLU A 73 9.19 -9.43 13.50
C GLU A 73 8.96 -10.22 14.79
N GLU A 74 9.30 -9.60 15.92
CA GLU A 74 9.21 -10.18 17.27
C GLU A 74 7.99 -9.68 18.05
N PHE A 75 7.10 -8.90 17.42
CA PHE A 75 5.94 -8.36 18.12
C PHE A 75 4.98 -9.47 18.56
N THR A 76 4.51 -9.34 19.80
CA THR A 76 3.39 -10.13 20.30
C THR A 76 2.11 -9.76 19.57
N GLU A 77 1.09 -10.62 19.68
CA GLU A 77 -0.22 -10.31 19.10
C GLU A 77 -0.80 -9.00 19.67
N GLN A 78 -0.63 -8.71 20.97
CA GLN A 78 -1.09 -7.44 21.52
C GLN A 78 -0.32 -6.24 20.94
N GLN A 79 0.99 -6.37 20.72
CA GLN A 79 1.79 -5.30 20.12
C GLN A 79 1.41 -5.07 18.65
N LEU A 80 1.13 -6.13 17.89
CA LEU A 80 0.61 -6.01 16.53
C LEU A 80 -0.74 -5.30 16.51
N VAL A 81 -1.67 -5.69 17.38
CA VAL A 81 -2.99 -5.04 17.50
C VAL A 81 -2.84 -3.56 17.86
N GLU A 82 -1.95 -3.25 18.81
CA GLU A 82 -1.67 -1.86 19.21
C GLU A 82 -1.11 -1.05 18.05
N ALA A 83 -0.11 -1.58 17.34
CA ALA A 83 0.51 -0.92 16.21
C ALA A 83 -0.52 -0.64 15.10
N ILE A 84 -1.31 -1.64 14.72
CA ILE A 84 -2.34 -1.50 13.67
C ILE A 84 -3.41 -0.48 14.10
N ALA A 85 -3.86 -0.53 15.36
CA ALA A 85 -4.93 0.34 15.86
C ALA A 85 -4.50 1.80 16.05
N THR A 86 -3.22 2.05 16.33
CA THR A 86 -2.67 3.40 16.56
C THR A 86 -2.04 4.03 15.31
N THR A 87 -1.87 3.24 14.24
CA THR A 87 -1.30 3.73 12.99
C THR A 87 -2.15 4.84 12.38
N SER A 88 -1.50 5.96 12.08
CA SER A 88 -2.13 7.08 11.38
C SER A 88 -2.02 6.87 9.87
N TYR A 89 -3.14 6.58 9.23
CA TYR A 89 -3.26 6.47 7.77
C TYR A 89 -3.42 7.86 7.15
N SER A 90 -2.35 8.67 7.17
CA SER A 90 -2.39 10.03 6.62
C SER A 90 -2.41 9.99 5.09
N THR A 91 -3.51 10.41 4.47
CA THR A 91 -3.61 10.58 3.00
C THR A 91 -2.64 11.62 2.44
N GLU A 92 -2.12 12.51 3.29
CA GLU A 92 -1.11 13.52 2.92
C GLU A 92 0.23 12.88 2.52
N GLY A 93 0.57 11.70 3.08
CA GLY A 93 1.74 10.92 2.68
C GLY A 93 1.55 10.13 1.37
N LEU A 94 0.33 10.12 0.83
CA LEU A 94 -0.06 9.45 -0.43
C LEU A 94 -0.01 10.40 -1.63
N ARG A 95 0.29 11.68 -1.41
CA ARG A 95 0.57 12.60 -2.50
C ARG A 95 1.99 12.28 -3.00
N PRO A 96 2.22 12.16 -4.33
CA PRO A 96 3.57 12.33 -4.85
C PRO A 96 4.14 13.60 -4.23
N PRO A 97 5.44 13.68 -3.89
CA PRO A 97 6.01 14.96 -3.48
C PRO A 97 5.59 15.96 -4.54
N THR A 98 4.73 16.91 -4.18
CA THR A 98 4.40 18.00 -5.08
C THR A 98 5.74 18.65 -5.31
N GLY A 99 6.30 18.45 -6.51
CA GLY A 99 7.59 18.99 -6.86
C GLY A 99 7.59 20.44 -6.41
N THR A 100 8.57 20.79 -5.58
CA THR A 100 8.88 22.19 -5.31
C THR A 100 9.37 22.79 -6.62
N GLU A 101 8.43 23.15 -7.50
CA GLU A 101 8.68 23.95 -8.69
C GLU A 101 8.06 25.34 -8.47
N THR A 102 8.89 26.17 -7.83
CA THR A 102 9.28 27.52 -8.27
C THR A 102 8.20 28.45 -8.84
N GLY A 103 7.94 29.56 -8.14
CA GLY A 103 7.25 30.71 -8.73
C GLY A 103 7.12 31.96 -7.85
N THR A 104 8.17 32.79 -7.85
CA THR A 104 8.09 34.28 -7.83
C THR A 104 7.76 35.02 -6.51
N GLY A 105 8.83 35.46 -5.85
CA GLY A 105 8.85 36.63 -4.97
C GLY A 105 10.23 37.30 -5.04
N ALA A 106 10.29 38.50 -5.62
CA ALA A 106 11.48 39.26 -6.00
C ALA A 106 12.51 39.55 -4.88
N GLY A 107 13.79 39.64 -5.26
CA GLY A 107 14.84 40.23 -4.43
C GLY A 107 16.23 40.13 -5.07
N ALA A 108 16.76 41.25 -5.55
CA ALA A 108 17.99 41.38 -6.32
C ALA A 108 19.29 41.15 -5.53
N GLY A 109 20.36 40.78 -6.25
CA GLY A 109 21.75 40.98 -5.82
C GLY A 109 22.76 40.07 -6.54
N PRO A 110 23.74 40.60 -7.29
CA PRO A 110 24.78 39.79 -7.94
C PRO A 110 25.95 39.58 -6.96
N GLY A 111 26.47 38.36 -6.90
CA GLY A 111 27.63 38.04 -6.06
C GLY A 111 28.29 36.76 -6.52
N ALA A 112 29.49 36.91 -7.07
CA ALA A 112 30.33 35.86 -7.62
C ALA A 112 30.71 34.76 -6.61
N ALA A 113 30.88 33.54 -7.10
CA ALA A 113 32.02 32.69 -6.71
C ALA A 113 32.18 31.53 -7.69
N THR A 114 33.37 31.48 -8.27
CA THR A 114 33.98 30.43 -9.06
C THR A 114 33.91 29.07 -8.36
N GLY A 115 33.45 28.05 -9.08
CA GLY A 115 33.45 26.66 -8.63
C GLY A 115 33.65 25.74 -9.83
N THR A 116 34.92 25.52 -10.16
CA THR A 116 35.39 24.56 -11.16
C THR A 116 34.99 23.15 -10.72
N GLY A 117 34.17 22.47 -11.51
CA GLY A 117 33.74 21.09 -11.28
C GLY A 117 33.60 20.36 -12.60
N THR A 118 34.74 19.89 -13.12
CA THR A 118 34.87 19.00 -14.27
C THR A 118 34.19 17.67 -13.97
N SER A 119 33.17 17.30 -14.74
CA SER A 119 32.65 15.93 -14.79
C SER A 119 32.32 15.56 -16.23
N SER A 120 33.32 14.94 -16.84
CA SER A 120 33.42 14.15 -18.05
C SER A 120 32.11 13.56 -18.61
N THR A 121 31.90 13.84 -19.90
CA THR A 121 31.06 13.07 -20.83
C THR A 121 31.71 11.70 -21.08
N SER A 122 30.99 10.62 -20.74
CA SER A 122 31.27 9.28 -21.24
C SER A 122 30.19 8.89 -22.25
N THR A 123 30.52 9.03 -23.52
CA THR A 123 29.84 8.39 -24.65
C THR A 123 30.42 6.99 -24.82
N GLY A 124 29.56 5.98 -24.81
CA GLY A 124 29.88 4.60 -25.14
C GLY A 124 28.71 3.73 -24.69
N GLY A 125 28.16 2.82 -25.46
CA GLY A 125 28.51 2.22 -26.73
C GLY A 125 27.60 1.01 -26.84
N VAL A 126 27.01 0.81 -28.02
CA VAL A 126 26.07 -0.27 -28.33
C VAL A 126 26.62 -1.66 -28.02
N SER A 127 25.76 -2.55 -27.52
CA SER A 127 25.94 -4.01 -27.60
C SER A 127 24.56 -4.67 -27.57
N GLU A 128 24.02 -4.79 -28.78
CA GLU A 128 22.99 -5.74 -29.18
C GLU A 128 23.62 -7.13 -29.15
N GLN A 129 23.18 -8.00 -28.24
CA GLN A 129 23.45 -9.44 -28.30
C GLN A 129 22.23 -10.24 -27.81
N ASP A 130 21.63 -10.93 -28.77
CA ASP A 130 21.27 -12.34 -28.74
C ASP A 130 20.18 -12.81 -27.76
N LEU A 131 18.95 -12.81 -28.26
CA LEU A 131 17.80 -13.54 -27.70
C LEU A 131 17.58 -14.84 -28.51
N PRO A 132 17.72 -16.04 -27.93
CA PRO A 132 17.10 -17.21 -28.51
C PRO A 132 15.59 -17.22 -28.20
N SER A 133 14.80 -17.11 -29.28
CA SER A 133 13.38 -17.45 -29.32
C SER A 133 13.20 -18.94 -29.13
N ASP A 134 12.68 -19.37 -27.98
CA ASP A 134 11.88 -20.59 -27.89
C ASP A 134 11.03 -20.54 -26.61
N ALA A 135 9.75 -20.20 -26.77
CA ALA A 135 8.75 -20.30 -25.72
C ALA A 135 7.53 -21.06 -26.29
N PRO A 136 7.15 -22.22 -25.72
CA PRO A 136 5.94 -22.92 -26.16
C PRO A 136 4.68 -22.12 -25.81
N GLY A 137 3.73 -22.12 -26.75
CA GLY A 137 2.53 -21.29 -26.74
C GLY A 137 1.70 -21.40 -25.45
N ALA A 138 1.22 -20.25 -24.99
CA ALA A 138 0.35 -20.13 -23.81
C ALA A 138 -0.96 -20.92 -24.01
N PRO A 139 -1.45 -21.66 -23.01
CA PRO A 139 -2.75 -22.29 -23.06
C PRO A 139 -3.88 -21.25 -23.02
N ALA A 140 -4.99 -21.55 -23.71
CA ALA A 140 -6.17 -20.70 -23.79
C ALA A 140 -6.79 -20.39 -22.42
N PRO A 141 -7.39 -19.20 -22.22
CA PRO A 141 -8.02 -18.83 -20.96
C PRO A 141 -9.30 -19.66 -20.69
N PRO A 142 -9.62 -19.96 -19.42
CA PRO A 142 -10.83 -20.67 -19.05
C PRO A 142 -12.10 -19.82 -19.32
N PRO A 143 -13.27 -20.46 -19.56
CA PRO A 143 -14.52 -19.75 -19.76
C PRO A 143 -14.99 -19.06 -18.47
N PRO A 144 -15.75 -17.95 -18.56
CA PRO A 144 -16.28 -17.24 -17.39
C PRO A 144 -17.34 -18.07 -16.65
N PRO A 145 -17.47 -17.93 -15.32
CA PRO A 145 -18.49 -18.62 -14.54
C PRO A 145 -19.90 -18.14 -14.90
N ALA A 146 -20.83 -19.10 -15.00
CA ALA A 146 -22.25 -18.84 -15.23
C ALA A 146 -22.92 -18.20 -13.99
N ASP A 147 -23.77 -17.22 -14.26
CA ASP A 147 -24.85 -16.67 -13.42
C ASP A 147 -24.51 -16.24 -11.99
N ARG A 148 -24.23 -14.92 -11.84
CA ARG A 148 -24.42 -14.21 -10.57
C ARG A 148 -25.91 -13.84 -10.40
N PRO A 149 -26.54 -14.11 -9.25
CA PRO A 149 -27.87 -13.59 -8.95
C PRO A 149 -27.85 -12.06 -8.77
N PRO A 150 -28.94 -11.34 -9.09
CA PRO A 150 -29.00 -9.88 -9.00
C PRO A 150 -28.89 -9.38 -7.55
N THR A 151 -28.11 -8.32 -7.36
CA THR A 151 -27.94 -7.61 -6.08
C THR A 151 -29.24 -6.90 -5.66
N PRO A 152 -29.68 -7.00 -4.39
CA PRO A 152 -30.85 -6.25 -3.92
C PRO A 152 -30.55 -4.74 -3.81
N PRO A 153 -31.54 -3.86 -4.08
CA PRO A 153 -31.34 -2.41 -4.09
C PRO A 153 -31.08 -1.84 -2.70
N GLY A 154 -30.11 -0.93 -2.64
CA GLY A 154 -29.50 -0.42 -1.42
C GLY A 154 -30.42 0.43 -0.53
N HIS A 155 -30.30 0.20 0.78
CA HIS A 155 -30.76 1.14 1.79
C HIS A 155 -29.70 2.23 2.01
N ARG A 156 -29.98 3.44 1.50
CA ARG A 156 -29.27 4.65 1.94
C ARG A 156 -29.65 4.98 3.38
N ARG A 157 -28.67 4.98 4.30
CA ARG A 157 -28.77 5.58 5.65
C ARG A 157 -27.42 6.22 6.05
N PRO A 158 -27.44 7.17 7.00
CA PRO A 158 -26.81 8.48 6.85
C PRO A 158 -25.32 8.53 7.25
N LYS A 159 -24.62 9.52 6.66
CA LYS A 159 -23.24 9.89 6.98
C LYS A 159 -23.12 10.36 8.43
N GLY A 160 -22.58 9.50 9.30
CA GLY A 160 -22.13 9.85 10.64
C GLY A 160 -20.61 9.92 10.65
N ARG A 161 -20.08 11.11 10.95
CA ARG A 161 -18.65 11.34 11.18
C ARG A 161 -18.23 10.63 12.46
N TRP A 162 -17.22 9.77 12.38
CA TRP A 162 -16.50 9.21 13.52
C TRP A 162 -15.08 8.96 12.95
N TRP A 163 -13.94 9.38 13.50
CA TRP A 163 -13.51 9.50 14.89
C TRP A 163 -12.32 10.48 14.99
N ARG A 164 -12.29 11.31 16.04
CA ARG A 164 -11.08 11.84 16.70
C ARG A 164 -11.36 11.74 18.19
N ARG A 165 -10.59 10.96 18.94
CA ARG A 165 -10.14 11.31 20.30
C ARG A 165 -9.02 10.37 20.71
#